data_AF-A0A176Q766-F1
#
_entry.id   AF-A0A176Q766-F1
#
_cell.length_a   1.000
_cell.length_b   1.000
_cell.length_c   1.000
_cell.angle_alpha   90.00
_cell.angle_beta   90.00
_cell.angle_gamma   90.00
#
_symmetry.space_group_name_H-M   'P 1'
#
loop_
_entity.id
_entity.type
_entity.pdbx_description
1 polymer ?
#
loop_
_entity_poly.entity_id
_entity_poly.type
_entity_poly.pdbx_seq_one_letter_code
_entity_poly.pdbx_strand_id
1 'polypeptide(L)'
;MYNLTSLGFAIHYNKERYVNVILTKAQENGILQDTLASRNIVRYLSITAYTLTPLNFAIYKGNNECINSILIRAQNSDTLRNILTSKDIVQFIGVTYVIKSLAFAIYKGNNECVNSILTRVQNSAMLQDAFTEVSTVLFPYGRYTLNAFELAVIVNENNASIRTALDNVSISSRYVRENSKVN
;
A
#
# COMPACT_ATOMS: atom_id res chain seq x y z
N MET A 1 -10.96 -5.99 -18.66
CA MET A 1 -11.42 -4.60 -18.88
C MET A 1 -10.65 -3.67 -17.95
N TYR A 2 -10.17 -2.55 -18.47
CA TYR A 2 -9.45 -1.54 -17.71
C TYR A 2 -10.26 -0.25 -17.69
N ASN A 3 -10.39 0.35 -16.51
CA ASN A 3 -10.81 1.74 -16.35
C ASN A 3 -9.73 2.43 -15.52
N LEU A 4 -8.82 3.11 -16.19
CA LEU A 4 -7.62 3.72 -15.60
C LEU A 4 -7.71 5.24 -15.73
N THR A 5 -7.23 5.95 -14.72
CA THR A 5 -6.95 7.38 -14.88
C THR A 5 -5.75 7.59 -15.80
N SER A 6 -5.47 8.84 -16.21
CA SER A 6 -4.25 9.16 -16.96
C SER A 6 -2.98 8.70 -16.22
N LEU A 7 -2.94 8.88 -14.89
CA LEU A 7 -1.83 8.42 -14.06
C LEU A 7 -1.78 6.88 -14.02
N GLY A 8 -2.91 6.21 -13.83
CA GLY A 8 -2.99 4.75 -13.86
C GLY A 8 -2.54 4.17 -15.20
N PHE A 9 -2.93 4.78 -16.31
CA PHE A 9 -2.50 4.39 -17.64
C PHE A 9 -0.98 4.49 -17.78
N ALA A 10 -0.37 5.61 -17.36
CA ALA A 10 1.08 5.79 -17.38
C ALA A 10 1.80 4.73 -16.54
N ILE A 11 1.28 4.40 -15.35
CA ILE A 11 1.82 3.33 -14.49
C ILE A 11 1.70 1.96 -15.18
N HIS A 12 0.55 1.65 -15.79
CA HIS A 12 0.28 0.35 -16.41
C HIS A 12 1.30 0.00 -17.51
N TYR A 13 1.66 1.00 -18.32
CA TYR A 13 2.58 0.87 -19.44
C TYR A 13 4.04 1.21 -19.10
N ASN A 14 4.37 1.35 -17.80
CA ASN A 14 5.70 1.70 -17.32
C ASN A 14 6.27 2.96 -18.00
N LYS A 15 5.47 4.02 -18.03
CA LYS A 15 5.80 5.29 -18.68
C LYS A 15 6.21 6.33 -17.63
N GLU A 16 7.34 6.10 -16.97
CA GLU A 16 7.85 6.90 -15.85
C GLU A 16 7.88 8.41 -16.13
N ARG A 17 8.39 8.81 -17.31
CA ARG A 17 8.38 10.22 -17.76
C ARG A 17 6.99 10.85 -17.65
N TYR A 18 5.95 10.13 -18.05
CA TYR A 18 4.57 10.63 -18.02
C TYR A 18 4.00 10.62 -16.60
N VAL A 19 4.36 9.65 -15.76
CA VAL A 19 4.03 9.65 -14.33
C VAL A 19 4.55 10.94 -13.67
N ASN A 20 5.83 11.26 -13.87
CA ASN A 20 6.43 12.46 -13.32
C ASN A 20 5.77 13.75 -13.84
N VAL A 21 5.46 13.83 -15.13
CA VAL A 21 4.76 14.98 -15.73
C VAL A 21 3.36 15.15 -15.14
N ILE A 22 2.58 14.07 -15.06
CA ILE A 22 1.22 14.10 -14.52
C ILE A 22 1.22 14.53 -13.06
N LEU A 23 2.09 13.97 -12.23
CA LEU A 23 2.20 14.33 -10.81
C LEU A 23 2.63 15.79 -10.63
N THR A 24 3.58 16.27 -11.46
CA THR A 24 4.02 17.68 -11.45
C THR A 24 2.86 18.61 -11.78
N LYS A 25 2.13 18.32 -12.86
CA LYS A 25 0.99 19.14 -13.28
C LYS A 25 -0.15 19.08 -12.26
N ALA A 26 -0.41 17.93 -11.65
CA ALA A 26 -1.42 17.80 -10.61
C ALA A 26 -1.04 18.65 -9.38
N GLN A 27 0.24 18.68 -9.01
CA GLN A 27 0.75 19.51 -7.93
C GLN A 27 0.64 21.01 -8.24
N GLU A 28 1.07 21.43 -9.43
CA GLU A 28 0.99 22.83 -9.90
C GLU A 28 -0.45 23.35 -9.93
N ASN A 29 -1.43 22.48 -10.22
CA ASN A 29 -2.84 22.83 -10.28
C ASN A 29 -3.61 22.57 -8.96
N GLY A 30 -2.92 22.16 -7.90
CA GLY A 30 -3.56 21.92 -6.59
C GLY A 30 -4.47 20.68 -6.53
N ILE A 31 -4.40 19.77 -7.49
CA ILE A 31 -5.24 18.56 -7.61
C ILE A 31 -4.47 17.26 -7.35
N LEU A 32 -3.27 17.34 -6.75
CA LEU A 32 -2.42 16.17 -6.50
C LEU A 32 -3.12 15.14 -5.61
N GLN A 33 -3.79 15.60 -4.55
CA GLN A 33 -4.50 14.71 -3.63
C GLN A 33 -5.62 13.93 -4.34
N ASP A 34 -6.44 14.62 -5.14
CA ASP A 34 -7.52 13.98 -5.91
C ASP A 34 -6.96 13.01 -6.95
N THR A 35 -5.86 13.39 -7.60
CA THR A 35 -5.15 12.53 -8.56
C THR A 35 -4.64 11.24 -7.91
N LEU A 36 -4.08 11.34 -6.69
CA LEU A 36 -3.58 10.20 -5.93
C LEU A 36 -4.68 9.39 -5.21
N ALA A 37 -5.84 9.98 -4.96
CA ALA A 37 -7.00 9.29 -4.40
C ALA A 37 -7.85 8.56 -5.47
N SER A 38 -7.68 8.93 -6.73
CA SER A 38 -8.45 8.38 -7.84
C SER A 38 -8.21 6.88 -8.04
N ARG A 39 -9.29 6.15 -8.36
CA ARG A 39 -9.26 4.68 -8.44
C ARG A 39 -9.02 4.18 -9.85
N ASN A 40 -8.14 3.20 -9.95
CA ASN A 40 -7.85 2.44 -11.15
C ASN A 40 -8.50 1.07 -11.01
N ILE A 41 -9.35 0.72 -11.98
CA ILE A 41 -10.12 -0.51 -11.97
C ILE A 41 -9.57 -1.47 -13.03
N VAL A 42 -9.19 -2.66 -12.60
CA VAL A 42 -8.79 -3.76 -13.48
C VAL A 42 -9.71 -4.94 -13.24
N ARG A 43 -10.41 -5.40 -14.28
CA ARG A 43 -11.30 -6.57 -14.23
C ARG A 43 -10.80 -7.68 -15.14
N TYR A 44 -10.63 -8.89 -14.60
CA TYR A 44 -10.29 -10.09 -15.35
C TYR A 44 -11.46 -11.07 -15.33
N LEU A 45 -11.90 -11.47 -16.53
CA LEU A 45 -12.89 -12.53 -16.77
C LEU A 45 -14.16 -12.45 -15.89
N SER A 46 -14.54 -11.23 -15.46
CA SER A 46 -15.66 -10.94 -14.53
C SER A 46 -15.57 -11.59 -13.14
N ILE A 47 -14.47 -12.28 -12.82
CA ILE A 47 -14.27 -13.02 -11.56
C ILE A 47 -13.28 -12.35 -10.61
N THR A 48 -12.41 -11.49 -11.15
CA THR A 48 -11.44 -10.74 -10.35
C THR A 48 -11.51 -9.27 -10.68
N ALA A 49 -11.59 -8.43 -9.65
CA ALA A 49 -11.60 -6.99 -9.79
C ALA A 49 -10.63 -6.35 -8.80
N TYR A 50 -9.76 -5.48 -9.31
CA TYR A 50 -8.86 -4.65 -8.53
C TYR A 50 -9.35 -3.22 -8.63
N THR A 51 -9.57 -2.56 -7.51
CA THR A 51 -9.90 -1.13 -7.42
C THR A 51 -8.82 -0.50 -6.55
N LEU A 52 -7.81 0.06 -7.21
CA LEU A 52 -6.55 0.46 -6.59
C LEU A 52 -6.26 1.96 -6.78
N THR A 53 -5.78 2.63 -5.74
CA THR A 53 -5.10 3.93 -5.85
C THR A 53 -3.87 3.80 -6.77
N PRO A 54 -3.32 4.91 -7.29
CA PRO A 54 -2.11 4.86 -8.10
C PRO A 54 -0.94 4.20 -7.36
N LEU A 55 -0.80 4.41 -6.04
CA LEU A 55 0.27 3.79 -5.26
C LEU A 55 0.13 2.26 -5.22
N ASN A 56 -1.04 1.73 -4.81
CA ASN A 56 -1.25 0.29 -4.78
C ASN A 56 -1.29 -0.33 -6.18
N PHE A 57 -1.69 0.42 -7.20
CA PHE A 57 -1.58 -0.03 -8.58
C PHE A 57 -0.12 -0.16 -9.02
N ALA A 58 0.76 0.78 -8.65
CA ALA A 58 2.18 0.67 -8.91
C ALA A 58 2.84 -0.49 -8.13
N ILE A 59 2.42 -0.73 -6.88
CA ILE A 59 2.85 -1.91 -6.07
C ILE A 59 2.40 -3.21 -6.74
N TYR A 60 1.13 -3.30 -7.17
CA TYR A 60 0.61 -4.45 -7.90
C TYR A 60 1.42 -4.74 -9.16
N LYS A 61 1.84 -3.69 -9.89
CA LYS A 61 2.68 -3.79 -11.08
C LYS A 61 4.17 -4.03 -10.79
N GLY A 62 4.60 -3.94 -9.53
CA GLY A 62 6.00 -4.09 -9.13
C GLY A 62 6.92 -3.00 -9.66
N ASN A 63 6.40 -1.78 -9.86
CA ASN A 63 7.12 -0.68 -10.50
C ASN A 63 7.68 0.31 -9.47
N ASN A 64 8.92 0.08 -9.04
CA ASN A 64 9.54 0.85 -7.96
C ASN A 64 9.86 2.31 -8.34
N GLU A 65 10.17 2.58 -9.61
CA GLU A 65 10.36 3.95 -10.10
C GLU A 65 9.06 4.77 -9.95
N CYS A 66 7.93 4.22 -10.42
CA CYS A 66 6.63 4.88 -10.27
C CYS A 66 6.21 5.01 -8.80
N ILE A 67 6.47 3.99 -7.97
CA ILE A 67 6.24 4.05 -6.52
C ILE A 67 7.02 5.24 -5.93
N ASN A 68 8.30 5.35 -6.25
CA ASN A 68 9.17 6.39 -5.74
C ASN A 68 8.71 7.79 -6.18
N SER A 69 8.35 7.96 -7.46
CA SER A 69 7.80 9.21 -7.97
C SER A 69 6.54 9.64 -7.21
N ILE A 70 5.59 8.71 -7.01
CA ILE A 70 4.36 8.98 -6.24
C ILE A 70 4.71 9.41 -4.82
N LEU A 71 5.57 8.65 -4.14
CA LEU A 71 5.91 8.90 -2.75
C LEU A 71 6.73 10.19 -2.55
N ILE A 72 7.58 10.58 -3.49
CA ILE A 72 8.31 11.88 -3.47
C ILE A 72 7.31 13.03 -3.59
N ARG A 73 6.35 12.92 -4.50
CA ARG A 73 5.37 14.00 -4.73
C ARG A 73 4.36 14.13 -3.61
N ALA A 74 4.06 13.03 -2.94
CA ALA A 74 3.14 12.99 -1.82
C ALA A 74 3.76 13.42 -0.48
N GLN A 75 5.02 13.89 -0.42
CA GLN A 75 5.76 14.14 0.83
C GLN A 75 5.08 15.05 1.87
N ASN A 76 4.09 15.86 1.49
CA ASN A 76 3.23 16.55 2.45
C ASN A 76 2.54 15.52 3.37
N SER A 77 2.69 15.70 4.69
CA SER A 77 2.26 14.72 5.70
C SER A 77 0.84 14.21 5.50
N ASP A 78 -0.11 15.11 5.22
CA ASP A 78 -1.51 14.74 5.03
C ASP A 78 -1.74 13.95 3.74
N THR A 79 -1.06 14.33 2.65
CA THR A 79 -1.17 13.61 1.37
C THR A 79 -0.57 12.21 1.50
N LEU A 80 0.64 12.10 2.06
CA LEU A 80 1.29 10.82 2.29
C LEU A 80 0.46 9.93 3.24
N ARG A 81 -0.06 10.48 4.33
CA ARG A 81 -0.95 9.76 5.24
C ARG A 81 -2.17 9.22 4.49
N ASN A 82 -2.85 10.06 3.72
CA ASN A 82 -4.06 9.68 2.99
C ASN A 82 -3.82 8.58 1.96
N ILE A 83 -2.70 8.58 1.23
CA ILE A 83 -2.41 7.52 0.26
C ILE A 83 -2.01 6.20 0.90
N LEU A 84 -1.38 6.23 2.09
CA LEU A 84 -0.96 5.02 2.81
C LEU A 84 -2.13 4.37 3.56
N THR A 85 -3.06 5.16 4.07
CA THR A 85 -4.25 4.70 4.79
C THR A 85 -5.46 4.47 3.86
N SER A 86 -5.35 4.81 2.58
CA SER A 86 -6.40 4.56 1.60
C SER A 86 -6.80 3.09 1.57
N LYS A 87 -8.11 2.84 1.51
CA LYS A 87 -8.68 1.50 1.39
C LYS A 87 -8.67 1.11 -0.06
N ASP A 88 -7.85 0.12 -0.44
CA ASP A 88 -7.86 -0.46 -1.78
C ASP A 88 -8.50 -1.83 -1.76
N ILE A 89 -9.19 -2.20 -2.84
CA ILE A 89 -10.05 -3.38 -2.87
C ILE A 89 -9.56 -4.35 -3.93
N VAL A 90 -9.41 -5.62 -3.55
CA VAL A 90 -9.20 -6.74 -4.47
C VAL A 90 -10.29 -7.76 -4.24
N GLN A 91 -11.10 -8.02 -5.26
CA GLN A 91 -12.20 -8.97 -5.22
C GLN A 91 -11.86 -10.19 -6.06
N PHE A 92 -12.12 -11.36 -5.49
CA PHE A 92 -12.14 -12.67 -6.14
C PHE A 92 -13.50 -13.32 -5.90
N ILE A 93 -13.76 -14.46 -6.54
CA ILE A 93 -14.98 -15.23 -6.28
C ILE A 93 -15.03 -15.61 -4.79
N GLY A 94 -16.04 -15.09 -4.09
CA GLY A 94 -16.28 -15.39 -2.69
C GLY A 94 -15.31 -14.74 -1.70
N VAL A 95 -14.34 -13.92 -2.14
CA VAL A 95 -13.36 -13.29 -1.24
C VAL A 95 -13.12 -11.83 -1.62
N THR A 96 -13.16 -10.93 -0.64
CA THR A 96 -12.77 -9.52 -0.83
C THR A 96 -11.65 -9.14 0.12
N TYR A 97 -10.56 -8.62 -0.43
CA TYR A 97 -9.45 -8.06 0.31
C TYR A 97 -9.58 -6.54 0.32
N VAL A 98 -9.52 -5.94 1.50
CA VAL A 98 -9.27 -4.52 1.71
C VAL A 98 -7.81 -4.40 2.12
N ILE A 99 -6.97 -3.85 1.25
CA ILE A 99 -5.52 -3.81 1.43
C ILE A 99 -5.03 -2.39 1.66
N LYS A 100 -4.03 -2.27 2.55
CA LYS A 100 -3.26 -1.05 2.81
C LYS A 100 -1.91 -1.13 2.13
N SER A 101 -1.33 0.01 1.79
CA SER A 101 -0.13 0.06 0.94
C SER A 101 1.10 -0.63 1.53
N LEU A 102 1.37 -0.43 2.83
CA LEU A 102 2.50 -1.10 3.49
C LEU A 102 2.31 -2.62 3.60
N ALA A 103 1.12 -3.05 4.05
CA ALA A 103 0.79 -4.48 4.11
C ALA A 103 0.87 -5.13 2.72
N PHE A 104 0.43 -4.44 1.67
CA PHE A 104 0.50 -4.97 0.32
C PHE A 104 1.94 -5.08 -0.19
N ALA A 105 2.80 -4.10 0.11
CA ALA A 105 4.22 -4.16 -0.23
C ALA A 105 4.93 -5.35 0.44
N ILE A 106 4.66 -5.60 1.72
CA ILE A 106 5.17 -6.76 2.49
C ILE A 106 4.65 -8.07 1.89
N TYR A 107 3.33 -8.17 1.65
CA TYR A 107 2.74 -9.36 1.02
C TYR A 107 3.40 -9.71 -0.32
N LYS A 108 3.78 -8.67 -1.08
CA LYS A 108 4.43 -8.81 -2.38
C LYS A 108 5.92 -9.11 -2.30
N GLY A 109 6.54 -9.12 -1.12
CA GLY A 109 7.98 -9.30 -0.98
C GLY A 109 8.80 -8.10 -1.48
N ASN A 110 8.19 -6.93 -1.66
CA ASN A 110 8.83 -5.78 -2.31
C ASN A 110 9.57 -4.93 -1.29
N ASN A 111 10.75 -5.39 -0.89
CA ASN A 111 11.60 -4.73 0.11
C ASN A 111 11.97 -3.29 -0.27
N GLU A 112 12.19 -2.98 -1.56
CA GLU A 112 12.50 -1.63 -2.00
C GLU A 112 11.33 -0.67 -1.76
N CYS A 113 10.11 -1.13 -2.07
CA CYS A 113 8.89 -0.38 -1.79
C CYS A 113 8.67 -0.20 -0.29
N VAL A 114 8.84 -1.26 0.50
CA VAL A 114 8.74 -1.20 1.96
C VAL A 114 9.71 -0.15 2.51
N ASN A 115 10.99 -0.21 2.14
CA ASN A 115 12.00 0.73 2.61
C ASN A 115 11.67 2.17 2.17
N SER A 116 11.15 2.33 0.96
CA SER A 116 10.73 3.62 0.41
C SER A 116 9.57 4.24 1.19
N ILE A 117 8.58 3.44 1.57
CA ILE A 117 7.47 3.88 2.44
C ILE A 117 8.02 4.25 3.82
N LEU A 118 8.76 3.35 4.47
CA LEU A 118 9.26 3.53 5.83
C LEU A 118 10.18 4.75 5.97
N THR A 119 11.01 5.03 4.96
CA THR A 119 11.88 6.23 4.95
C THR A 119 11.08 7.53 4.94
N ARG A 120 9.88 7.53 4.35
CA ARG A 120 9.05 8.75 4.23
C ARG A 120 8.07 8.91 5.38
N VAL A 121 7.76 7.85 6.11
CA VAL A 121 6.91 7.90 7.30
C VAL A 121 7.70 7.90 8.61
N GLN A 122 8.96 8.37 8.62
CA GLN A 122 9.81 8.40 9.82
C GLN A 122 9.21 9.23 10.98
N ASN A 123 8.23 10.10 10.71
CA ASN A 123 7.43 10.74 11.75
C ASN A 123 6.63 9.68 12.53
N SER A 124 6.85 9.58 13.84
CA SER A 124 6.32 8.51 14.70
C SER A 124 4.82 8.27 14.57
N ALA A 125 4.01 9.32 14.44
CA ALA A 125 2.56 9.20 14.24
C ALA A 125 2.18 8.53 12.90
N MET A 126 2.86 8.89 11.82
CA MET A 126 2.60 8.31 10.49
C MET A 126 3.14 6.87 10.39
N LEU A 127 4.26 6.61 11.06
CA LEU A 127 4.81 5.26 11.20
C LEU A 127 3.80 4.36 11.91
N GLN A 128 3.25 4.84 13.04
CA GLN A 128 2.25 4.10 13.80
C GLN A 128 0.99 3.83 12.98
N ASP A 129 0.47 4.81 12.26
CA ASP A 129 -0.69 4.60 11.37
C ASP A 129 -0.38 3.56 10.29
N ALA A 130 0.79 3.63 9.66
CA ALA A 130 1.16 2.70 8.59
C ALA A 130 1.23 1.24 9.07
N PHE A 131 1.64 1.01 10.33
CA PHE A 131 1.73 -0.33 10.93
C PHE A 131 0.44 -0.82 11.57
N THR A 132 -0.38 0.07 12.13
CA THR A 132 -1.60 -0.30 12.87
C THR A 132 -2.84 -0.37 11.98
N GLU A 133 -2.83 0.32 10.83
CA GLU A 133 -3.94 0.25 9.88
C GLU A 133 -4.14 -1.17 9.34
N VAL A 134 -5.37 -1.65 9.51
CA VAL A 134 -5.73 -3.04 9.28
C VAL A 134 -6.13 -3.25 7.82
N SER A 135 -5.56 -4.29 7.22
CA SER A 135 -6.07 -4.93 6.01
C SER A 135 -7.07 -6.02 6.38
N THR A 136 -8.13 -6.18 5.61
CA THR A 136 -9.24 -7.10 5.94
C THR A 136 -9.44 -8.09 4.80
N VAL A 137 -9.59 -9.37 5.12
CA VAL A 137 -10.04 -10.41 4.22
C VAL A 137 -11.48 -10.78 4.60
N LEU A 138 -12.41 -10.61 3.66
CA LEU A 138 -13.84 -10.88 3.83
C LEU A 138 -14.19 -12.14 3.05
N PHE A 139 -14.78 -13.10 3.76
CA PHE A 139 -15.36 -14.33 3.24
C PHE A 139 -16.89 -14.26 3.36
N PRO A 140 -17.67 -15.16 2.73
CA PRO A 140 -19.12 -15.12 2.81
C PRO A 140 -19.65 -15.34 4.24
N TYR A 141 -18.85 -16.01 5.09
CA TYR A 141 -19.23 -16.41 6.46
C TYR A 141 -18.26 -15.92 7.53
N GLY A 142 -17.34 -15.01 7.22
CA GLY A 142 -16.34 -14.58 8.19
C GLY A 142 -15.46 -13.45 7.71
N ARG A 143 -14.69 -12.88 8.63
CA ARG A 143 -13.68 -11.87 8.33
C ARG A 143 -12.40 -12.16 9.10
N TYR A 144 -11.27 -11.92 8.45
CA TYR A 144 -9.95 -11.91 9.06
C TYR A 144 -9.34 -10.54 8.87
N THR A 145 -8.63 -10.07 9.88
CA THR A 145 -7.96 -8.78 9.88
C THR A 145 -6.49 -9.00 10.16
N LEU A 146 -5.65 -8.32 9.40
CA LEU A 146 -4.21 -8.30 9.61
C LEU A 146 -3.68 -6.90 9.35
N ASN A 147 -2.88 -6.38 10.26
CA ASN A 147 -2.12 -5.16 10.03
C ASN A 147 -0.74 -5.49 9.41
N ALA A 148 0.01 -4.46 9.02
CA ALA A 148 1.33 -4.66 8.41
C ALA A 148 2.34 -5.33 9.36
N PHE A 149 2.18 -5.12 10.67
CA PHE A 149 3.00 -5.76 11.70
C PHE A 149 2.82 -7.28 11.70
N GLU A 150 1.57 -7.73 11.83
CA GLU A 150 1.21 -9.15 11.89
C GLU A 150 1.66 -9.86 10.62
N LEU A 151 1.47 -9.21 9.47
CA LEU A 151 1.91 -9.75 8.19
C LEU A 151 3.44 -9.85 8.09
N ALA A 152 4.20 -8.85 8.53
CA ALA A 152 5.67 -8.91 8.52
C ALA A 152 6.21 -10.08 9.34
N VAL A 153 5.59 -10.37 10.48
CA VAL A 153 5.94 -11.51 11.34
C VAL A 153 5.62 -12.84 10.63
N ILE A 154 4.43 -12.96 10.02
CA ILE A 154 3.98 -14.18 9.33
C ILE A 154 4.83 -14.46 8.08
N VAL A 155 5.14 -13.43 7.29
CA VAL A 155 5.92 -13.56 6.04
C VAL A 155 7.42 -13.77 6.33
N ASN A 156 7.85 -13.66 7.59
CA ASN A 156 9.23 -13.85 8.04
C ASN A 156 10.24 -13.07 7.17
N GLU A 157 9.93 -11.81 6.86
CA GLU A 157 10.81 -11.00 6.03
C GLU A 157 12.06 -10.61 6.83
N ASN A 158 13.24 -11.05 6.37
CA ASN A 158 14.54 -10.64 6.88
C ASN A 158 14.90 -9.16 6.55
N ASN A 159 13.91 -8.27 6.44
CA ASN A 159 14.10 -6.87 6.09
C ASN A 159 14.53 -6.04 7.32
N ALA A 160 15.74 -5.45 7.26
CA ALA A 160 16.29 -4.64 8.34
C ALA A 160 15.47 -3.37 8.63
N SER A 161 14.91 -2.73 7.60
CA SER A 161 14.09 -1.52 7.76
C SER A 161 12.79 -1.80 8.48
N ILE A 162 12.18 -2.98 8.25
CA ILE A 162 11.03 -3.43 9.03
C ILE A 162 11.43 -3.57 10.50
N ARG A 163 12.50 -4.30 10.81
CA ARG A 163 12.97 -4.48 12.21
C ARG A 163 13.19 -3.14 12.92
N THR A 164 13.93 -2.23 12.30
CA THR A 164 14.17 -0.89 12.86
C THR A 164 12.88 -0.09 13.05
N ALA A 165 11.95 -0.16 12.09
CA ALA A 165 10.66 0.50 12.23
C ALA A 165 9.83 -0.09 13.38
N LEU A 166 9.85 -1.42 13.57
CA LEU A 166 9.17 -2.10 14.67
C LEU A 166 9.68 -1.65 16.05
N ASP A 167 10.99 -1.48 16.21
CA ASP A 167 11.60 -0.98 17.45
C ASP A 167 11.11 0.45 17.78
N ASN A 168 10.95 1.29 16.76
CA ASN A 168 10.57 2.69 16.90
C ASN A 168 9.10 2.92 17.28
N VAL A 169 8.18 2.01 16.91
CA VAL A 169 6.75 2.21 17.20
C VAL A 169 6.40 1.78 18.65
N SER A 170 7.37 1.31 19.45
CA SER A 170 7.13 0.81 20.82
C SER A 170 5.96 -0.19 20.89
N ILE A 171 5.71 -0.91 19.79
CA ILE A 171 4.66 -1.93 19.75
C ILE A 171 5.25 -3.13 20.45
N SER A 172 4.97 -3.21 21.75
CA SER A 172 5.35 -4.34 22.58
C SER A 172 4.99 -5.62 21.85
N SER A 173 5.98 -6.48 21.68
CA SER A 173 5.91 -7.84 21.10
C SER A 173 4.92 -8.80 21.79
N ARG A 174 3.99 -8.28 22.62
CA ARG A 174 2.97 -9.03 23.32
C ARG A 174 2.02 -9.78 22.39
N TYR A 175 1.76 -9.31 21.18
CA TYR A 175 0.95 -10.07 20.20
C TYR A 175 1.70 -11.23 19.53
N VAL A 176 3.04 -11.26 19.58
CA VAL A 176 3.84 -12.34 18.96
C VAL A 176 3.94 -13.56 19.88
N ARG A 177 3.80 -13.40 21.21
CA ARG A 177 3.95 -14.52 22.17
C ARG A 177 2.70 -15.37 22.37
N GLU A 178 1.50 -14.88 22.07
CA GLU A 178 0.27 -15.64 22.32
C GLU A 178 -0.06 -16.65 21.21
N ASN A 179 0.37 -16.42 19.97
CA ASN A 179 0.13 -17.36 18.87
C ASN A 179 1.25 -18.40 18.66
N SER A 180 2.40 -18.26 19.33
CA SER A 180 3.47 -19.27 19.35
C SER A 180 3.27 -20.36 20.42
N LYS A 181 2.15 -20.34 21.15
CA LYS A 181 1.75 -21.35 22.13
C LYS A 181 0.36 -21.90 21.78
N VAL A 182 0.22 -22.45 20.59
CA VAL A 182 -0.82 -23.45 20.33
C VAL A 182 -0.08 -24.72 19.92
N ASN A 183 0.17 -25.56 20.92
CA ASN A 183 0.46 -26.98 20.75
C ASN A 183 -0.82 -27.69 20.31
#